data_AF-A0A429LW15-F1
#
_entry.id   AF-A0A429LW15-F1
#
_cell.length_a   1.000
_cell.length_b   1.000
_cell.length_c   1.000
_cell.angle_alpha   90.00
_cell.angle_beta   90.00
_cell.angle_gamma   90.00
#
_symmetry.space_group_name_H-M   'P 1'
#
loop_
_entity.id
_entity.type
_entity.pdbx_description
1 polymer ?
#
loop_
_entity_poly.entity_id
_entity_poly.type
_entity_poly.pdbx_seq_one_letter_code
_entity_poly.pdbx_strand_id
1 'polypeptide(L)' 'MSNCPKKYIVAFDQGTTSSRAIVLDHDANVVSIAQREFTQI' A
#
# COMPACT_ATOMS: atom_id res chain seq x y z
N MET A 1 10.20 -10.35 -26.26
CA MET A 1 10.13 -10.35 -24.79
C MET A 1 8.82 -9.72 -24.39
N SER A 2 7.87 -10.50 -23.90
CA SER A 2 6.54 -10.01 -23.53
C SER A 2 6.64 -9.16 -22.28
N ASN A 3 6.41 -7.85 -22.41
CA ASN A 3 6.35 -6.91 -21.30
C ASN A 3 5.02 -7.11 -20.56
N CYS A 4 4.92 -8.20 -19.78
CA CYS A 4 3.75 -8.41 -18.94
C CYS A 4 3.78 -7.33 -17.84
N PRO A 5 2.74 -6.49 -17.69
CA PRO A 5 2.74 -5.43 -16.70
C PRO A 5 2.91 -6.01 -15.30
N LYS A 6 3.85 -5.45 -14.52
CA LYS A 6 4.04 -5.82 -13.11
C LYS A 6 2.76 -5.50 -12.34
N LYS A 7 2.20 -6.50 -11.69
CA LYS A 7 1.05 -6.36 -10.79
C LYS A 7 1.54 -6.15 -9.37
N TYR A 8 0.82 -5.32 -8.62
CA TYR A 8 1.11 -5.01 -7.23
C TYR A 8 -0.16 -5.16 -6.40
N ILE A 9 0.01 -5.43 -5.12
CA ILE A 9 -1.07 -5.46 -4.13
C ILE A 9 -0.93 -4.22 -3.26
N VAL A 10 -2.05 -3.55 -2.98
CA VAL A 10 -2.09 -2.50 -1.96
C VAL A 10 -2.79 -3.06 -0.74
N ALA A 11 -2.04 -3.17 0.37
CA ALA A 11 -2.63 -3.35 1.68
C ALA A 11 -2.96 -1.97 2.25
N PHE A 12 -4.23 -1.70 2.49
CA PHE A 12 -4.70 -0.44 3.05
C PHE A 12 -5.31 -0.69 4.42
N ASP A 13 -4.78 -0.02 5.44
CA ASP A 13 -5.41 0.04 6.75
C ASP A 13 -5.95 1.44 7.02
N GLN A 14 -7.14 1.47 7.59
CA GLN A 14 -7.83 2.70 7.94
C GLN A 14 -8.14 2.66 9.43
N GLY A 15 -7.34 3.39 10.22
CA GLY A 15 -7.62 3.67 11.62
C GLY A 15 -8.49 4.92 11.79
N THR A 16 -8.90 5.21 13.01
CA THR A 16 -9.75 6.37 13.34
C THR A 16 -9.02 7.71 13.29
N THR A 17 -7.69 7.71 13.38
CA THR A 17 -6.84 8.92 13.37
C THR A 17 -5.71 8.86 12.35
N SER A 18 -5.68 7.81 11.52
CA SER A 18 -4.66 7.65 10.49
C SER A 18 -5.05 6.63 9.43
N SER A 19 -4.50 6.76 8.23
CA SER A 19 -4.50 5.70 7.22
C SER A 19 -3.06 5.33 6.86
N ARG A 20 -2.85 4.06 6.51
CA ARG A 20 -1.59 3.57 5.95
C ARG A 20 -1.86 2.73 4.71
N ALA A 21 -1.03 2.93 3.69
CA ALA A 21 -1.01 2.15 2.47
C ALA A 21 0.37 1.51 2.30
N ILE A 22 0.40 0.22 2.00
CA ILE A 22 1.61 -0.55 1.72
C ILE A 22 1.46 -1.17 0.34
N VAL A 23 2.42 -0.91 -0.55
CA VAL A 23 2.51 -1.54 -1.86
C VAL A 23 3.41 -2.76 -1.74
N LEU A 24 2.89 -3.92 -2.12
CA LEU A 24 3.57 -5.21 -2.11
C LEU A 24 3.76 -5.71 -3.55
N ASP A 25 4.90 -6.35 -3.81
CA ASP A 25 5.07 -7.16 -5.02
C ASP A 25 4.44 -8.55 -4.85
N HIS A 26 4.60 -9.41 -5.87
CA HIS A 26 4.02 -10.75 -5.88
C HIS A 26 4.67 -11.73 -4.89
N ASP A 27 5.88 -11.43 -4.42
CA ASP A 27 6.61 -12.23 -3.43
C ASP A 27 6.38 -11.69 -2.00
N ALA A 28 5.40 -10.78 -1.85
CA ALA A 28 5.07 -10.08 -0.61
C ALA A 28 6.21 -9.19 -0.06
N ASN A 29 7.16 -8.76 -0.90
CA ASN A 29 8.13 -7.75 -0.51
C ASN A 29 7.46 -6.38 -0.48
N VAL A 30 7.86 -5.56 0.49
CA VAL A 30 7.42 -4.16 0.57
C VAL A 30 8.14 -3.33 -0.48
N VAL A 31 7.35 -2.76 -1.41
CA VAL A 31 7.83 -1.86 -2.45
C VAL A 31 7.76 -0.41 -1.99
N SER A 32 6.71 -0.03 -1.27
CA SER A 32 6.52 1.32 -0.75
C SER A 32 5.56 1.34 0.43
N ILE A 33 5.70 2.35 1.28
CA ILE A 33 4.81 2.64 2.41
C ILE A 33 4.46 4.12 2.38
N ALA A 34 3.18 4.45 2.56
CA ALA A 34 2.71 5.79 2.82
C ALA A 34 1.80 5.79 4.05
N GLN A 35 1.93 6.81 4.91
CA GLN A 35 1.09 7.01 6.08
C GLN A 35 0.62 8.45 6.13
N ARG A 36 -0.63 8.65 6.54
CA ARG A 36 -1.22 9.97 6.74
C ARG A 36 -2.02 9.99 8.02
N GLU A 37 -1.68 10.91 8.90
CA GLU A 37 -2.42 11.21 10.12
C GLU A 37 -3.56 12.20 9.83
N PHE A 38 -4.63 12.12 10.62
CA PHE A 38 -5.74 13.06 10.59
C PHE A 38 -6.49 13.05 11.93
N THR A 39 -7.21 14.13 12.22
CA THR A 39 -8.09 14.20 13.39
C THR A 39 -9.37 13.41 13.14
N GLN A 40 -9.83 12.67 14.13
CA GLN A 40 -11.10 11.96 14.05
C GLN A 40 -12.25 12.95 13.87
N ILE A 41 -13.14 12.68 12.90
CA ILE A 41 -14.41 13.40 12.71
C ILE A 41 -15.57 12.69 13.40
#